data_AF-A0A503PV90-F1
#
_entry.id   AF-A0A503PV90-F1
#
_cell.length_a   1.000
_cell.length_b   1.000
_cell.length_c   1.000
_cell.angle_alpha   90.00
_cell.angle_beta   90.00
_cell.angle_gamma   90.00
#
_symmetry.space_group_name_H-M   'P 1'
#
loop_
_entity.id
_entity.type
_entity.pdbx_description
1 polymer ?
#
loop_
_entity_poly.entity_id
_entity_poly.type
_entity_poly.pdbx_seq_one_letter_code
_entity_poly.pdbx_strand_id
1 'polypeptide(L)'
;MAFGGGHRRLPRRSPLRRLHEEHHRAGRRREHDGSHDLFPYGRDRRLGGCVTGSQDQSVAATETRLRAFERDAAGLRAKLHRYASRMVGSVIDGEDIVQEALAKGFVAIRNGDMPDKTEPWLFRIAHNAALDFLRKRARSRGRESEVELDMIADENSALDARMAAEASLAELMQLPPAQRCTVVLKDVLGHSLEEIGEILETSDTAVKGALQRGRDSLRKLAAAPRIAPPRPALDPQDMRRLGDYVAAFNARDFDTLRGLLAEDVKLELVNRLRADGKEYVGNYFGRYADETHWHFTTGLVEGRPAILVTSPDRPERPPRYFILIDWENGRIAGIRDFLFADYVMDGLDCSSQP
;
A
#
# COMPACT_ATOMS: atom_id res chain seq x y z
N MET A 1 52.67 11.25 -8.82
CA MET A 1 52.34 12.66 -8.53
C MET A 1 51.48 13.15 -9.69
N ALA A 2 50.15 13.21 -9.56
CA ALA A 2 49.36 14.39 -9.09
C ALA A 2 49.40 15.54 -10.13
N PHE A 3 48.34 16.20 -10.61
CA PHE A 3 46.86 16.22 -10.48
C PHE A 3 46.33 17.00 -11.71
N GLY A 4 45.10 16.77 -12.16
CA GLY A 4 44.44 17.63 -13.16
C GLY A 4 42.96 17.30 -13.33
N GLY A 5 42.09 18.09 -12.70
CA GLY A 5 40.70 17.75 -12.44
C GLY A 5 39.76 17.78 -13.64
N GLY A 6 38.95 16.72 -13.75
CA GLY A 6 37.73 16.69 -14.55
C GLY A 6 36.51 16.61 -13.65
N HIS A 7 35.75 17.70 -13.56
CA HIS A 7 34.43 17.71 -12.93
C HIS A 7 33.49 16.73 -13.64
N ARG A 8 33.31 15.53 -13.08
CA ARG A 8 32.20 14.63 -13.45
C ARG A 8 30.90 15.26 -12.96
N ARG A 9 30.10 15.78 -13.89
CA ARG A 9 28.71 16.17 -13.64
C ARG A 9 27.94 14.97 -13.07
N LEU A 10 27.27 15.17 -11.95
CA LEU A 10 26.34 14.22 -11.35
C LEU A 10 25.25 13.83 -12.36
N PRO A 11 24.77 12.57 -12.39
CA PRO A 11 23.64 12.18 -13.22
C PRO A 11 22.39 12.98 -12.80
N ARG A 12 21.68 13.52 -13.79
CA ARG A 12 20.44 14.28 -13.59
C ARG A 12 19.36 13.35 -12.98
N ARG A 13 18.66 13.84 -11.95
CA ARG A 13 17.55 13.15 -11.27
C ARG A 13 16.42 12.79 -12.26
N SER A 14 15.81 11.61 -12.09
CA SER A 14 14.70 11.05 -12.90
C SER A 14 13.49 12.01 -13.02
N PRO A 15 12.81 12.06 -14.19
CA PRO A 15 11.58 12.82 -14.38
C PRO A 15 10.43 12.41 -13.45
N LEU A 16 10.32 11.13 -13.09
CA LEU A 16 9.28 10.61 -12.20
C LEU A 16 9.43 11.13 -10.76
N ARG A 17 10.65 11.51 -10.35
CA ARG A 17 10.93 12.13 -9.04
C ARG A 17 10.75 13.65 -9.04
N ARG A 18 10.75 14.32 -10.21
CA ARG A 18 10.52 15.77 -10.34
C ARG A 18 9.06 16.18 -10.23
N LEU A 19 8.14 15.27 -10.55
CA LEU A 19 6.70 15.50 -10.35
C LEU A 19 6.30 15.62 -8.87
N HIS A 20 7.17 15.25 -7.93
CA HIS A 20 6.95 15.51 -6.50
C HIS A 20 7.30 16.95 -6.09
N GLU A 21 8.16 17.65 -6.84
CA GLU A 21 8.64 19.01 -6.51
C GLU A 21 7.94 20.12 -7.32
N GLU A 22 7.49 19.85 -8.55
CA GLU A 22 6.89 20.88 -9.41
C GLU A 22 5.43 21.21 -9.08
N HIS A 23 4.67 20.26 -8.52
CA HIS A 23 3.29 20.52 -8.08
C HIS A 23 3.17 21.43 -6.84
N HIS A 24 4.29 21.71 -6.15
CA HIS A 24 4.33 22.65 -5.02
C HIS A 24 4.72 24.08 -5.40
N ARG A 25 5.05 24.38 -6.67
CA ARG A 25 5.57 25.72 -7.06
C ARG A 25 4.88 26.46 -8.20
N ALA A 26 3.91 25.88 -8.90
CA ALA A 26 3.25 26.57 -10.01
C ALA A 26 1.96 27.32 -9.57
N GLY A 27 2.12 28.31 -8.69
CA GLY A 27 1.12 29.35 -8.48
C GLY A 27 1.61 30.65 -9.11
N ARG A 28 0.86 31.13 -10.12
CA ARG A 28 0.98 32.42 -10.86
C ARG A 28 1.62 32.32 -12.26
N ARG A 29 0.79 32.24 -13.30
CA ARG A 29 0.47 33.34 -14.23
C ARG A 29 -0.50 32.84 -15.32
N ARG A 30 -1.48 33.69 -15.65
CA ARG A 30 -2.43 33.62 -16.78
C ARG A 30 -1.63 33.63 -18.10
N GLU A 31 -2.08 33.09 -19.25
CA GLU A 31 -3.33 33.38 -19.98
C GLU A 31 -3.47 32.43 -21.20
N HIS A 32 -4.70 32.01 -21.50
CA HIS A 32 -5.33 31.67 -22.79
C HIS A 32 -4.56 30.96 -23.93
N ASP A 33 -4.99 29.75 -24.32
CA ASP A 33 -5.84 29.49 -25.51
C ASP A 33 -6.23 27.99 -25.62
N GLY A 34 -7.44 27.68 -26.10
CA GLY A 34 -7.74 26.39 -26.75
C GLY A 34 -8.41 25.25 -25.95
N SER A 35 -9.59 25.50 -25.39
CA SER A 35 -10.78 24.61 -25.34
C SER A 35 -10.62 23.08 -25.50
N HIS A 36 -10.99 22.33 -24.45
CA HIS A 36 -11.91 21.19 -24.56
C HIS A 36 -12.52 20.91 -23.17
N ASP A 37 -13.72 21.46 -22.95
CA ASP A 37 -14.51 21.28 -21.73
C ASP A 37 -15.05 19.84 -21.65
N LEU A 38 -14.63 19.09 -20.64
CA LEU A 38 -15.39 17.96 -20.10
C LEU A 38 -16.30 18.53 -19.02
N PHE A 39 -17.59 18.72 -19.31
CA PHE A 39 -18.77 18.59 -18.41
C PHE A 39 -19.98 19.30 -19.05
N PRO A 40 -20.99 18.58 -19.59
CA PRO A 40 -22.25 19.18 -19.97
C PRO A 40 -23.30 18.93 -18.88
N TYR A 41 -23.76 20.00 -18.21
CA TYR A 41 -25.13 20.07 -17.72
C TYR A 41 -25.62 21.51 -17.81
N GLY A 42 -26.55 21.75 -18.73
CA GLY A 42 -27.28 23.00 -18.83
C GLY A 42 -28.78 22.72 -18.81
N ARG A 43 -29.51 23.38 -17.90
CA ARG A 43 -30.62 24.30 -18.24
C ARG A 43 -31.17 25.01 -16.99
N ASP A 44 -30.71 26.24 -16.81
CA ASP A 44 -31.49 27.48 -16.93
C ASP A 44 -32.90 27.55 -16.29
N ARG A 45 -33.04 28.32 -15.19
CA ARG A 45 -33.67 29.67 -15.23
C ARG A 45 -33.74 30.38 -13.86
N ARG A 46 -33.00 31.51 -13.82
CA ARG A 46 -33.39 32.89 -13.43
C ARG A 46 -33.71 33.32 -11.97
N LEU A 47 -32.86 34.28 -11.58
CA LEU A 47 -33.08 35.58 -10.90
C LEU A 47 -32.99 35.65 -9.36
N GLY A 48 -31.94 36.34 -8.89
CA GLY A 48 -32.01 37.24 -7.74
C GLY A 48 -31.26 36.78 -6.49
N GLY A 49 -30.08 37.34 -6.25
CA GLY A 49 -29.42 37.31 -4.94
C GLY A 49 -27.90 37.22 -5.01
N CYS A 50 -27.22 38.36 -4.91
CA CYS A 50 -25.79 38.40 -4.61
C CYS A 50 -25.59 37.92 -3.16
N VAL A 51 -25.08 36.70 -2.98
CA VAL A 51 -24.56 36.18 -1.70
C VAL A 51 -23.15 35.61 -1.96
N THR A 52 -22.22 36.45 -2.42
CA THR A 52 -20.87 36.03 -2.83
C THR A 52 -19.83 36.21 -1.73
N GLY A 53 -20.13 35.77 -0.50
CA GLY A 53 -19.19 35.92 0.63
C GLY A 53 -19.02 34.69 1.52
N SER A 54 -20.07 33.90 1.72
CA SER A 54 -20.07 32.80 2.70
C SER A 54 -19.68 31.44 2.12
N GLN A 55 -20.13 31.12 0.90
CA GLN A 55 -19.86 29.81 0.28
C GLN A 55 -18.40 29.65 -0.19
N ASP A 56 -17.80 30.70 -0.77
CA ASP A 56 -16.39 30.66 -1.22
C ASP A 56 -15.39 30.49 -0.06
N GLN A 57 -15.67 31.09 1.10
CA GLN A 57 -14.81 30.94 2.29
C GLN A 57 -14.90 29.53 2.89
N SER A 58 -16.08 28.90 2.86
CA SER A 58 -16.29 27.53 3.34
C SER A 58 -15.61 26.49 2.46
N VAL A 59 -15.64 26.67 1.14
CA VAL A 59 -14.96 25.78 0.18
C VAL A 59 -13.43 25.89 0.32
N ALA A 60 -12.89 27.12 0.37
CA ALA A 60 -11.45 27.35 0.54
C ALA A 60 -10.91 26.80 1.87
N ALA A 61 -11.68 26.91 2.95
CA ALA A 61 -11.31 26.33 4.25
C ALA A 61 -11.27 24.80 4.21
N THR A 62 -12.25 24.16 3.57
CA THR A 62 -12.29 22.70 3.40
C THR A 62 -11.13 22.20 2.54
N GLU A 63 -10.82 22.88 1.44
CA GLU A 63 -9.68 22.52 0.58
C GLU A 63 -8.34 22.62 1.33
N THR A 64 -8.18 23.66 2.16
CA THR A 64 -6.99 23.82 3.00
C THR A 64 -6.83 22.66 3.99
N ARG A 65 -7.93 22.22 4.61
CA ARG A 65 -7.93 21.05 5.52
C ARG A 65 -7.59 19.76 4.79
N LEU A 66 -8.16 19.54 3.60
CA LEU A 66 -7.88 18.34 2.79
C LEU A 66 -6.41 18.27 2.39
N ARG A 67 -5.80 19.41 1.98
CA ARG A 67 -4.37 19.47 1.64
C ARG A 67 -3.46 19.25 2.85
N ALA A 68 -3.87 19.68 4.04
CA ALA A 68 -3.14 19.41 5.28
C ALA A 68 -3.19 17.91 5.61
N PHE A 69 -4.39 17.32 5.58
CA PHE A 69 -4.59 15.89 5.79
C PHE A 69 -3.81 15.04 4.77
N GLU A 70 -3.84 15.40 3.48
CA GLU A 70 -3.10 14.68 2.43
C GLU A 70 -1.60 14.64 2.71
N ARG A 71 -1.02 15.75 3.16
CA ARG A 71 0.40 15.84 3.51
C ARG A 71 0.75 14.94 4.70
N ASP A 72 -0.05 15.00 5.76
CA ASP A 72 0.16 14.18 6.95
C ASP A 72 0.00 12.69 6.63
N ALA A 73 -1.06 12.34 5.89
CA ALA A 73 -1.35 10.99 5.43
C ALA A 73 -0.22 10.41 4.57
N ALA A 74 0.38 11.21 3.68
CA ALA A 74 1.53 10.80 2.88
C ALA A 74 2.73 10.41 3.75
N GLY A 75 2.99 11.16 4.84
CA GLY A 75 4.04 10.84 5.81
C GLY A 75 3.76 9.59 6.65
N LEU A 76 2.49 9.23 6.84
CA LEU A 76 2.06 8.10 7.64
C LEU A 76 1.88 6.80 6.85
N ARG A 77 1.80 6.87 5.52
CA ARG A 77 1.42 5.73 4.66
C ARG A 77 2.23 4.46 4.91
N ALA A 78 3.56 4.58 4.97
CA ALA A 78 4.44 3.44 5.21
C ALA A 78 4.20 2.80 6.60
N LYS A 79 3.98 3.62 7.64
CA LYS A 79 3.68 3.11 8.99
C LYS A 79 2.30 2.45 9.04
N LEU A 80 1.30 3.05 8.39
CA LEU A 80 -0.06 2.51 8.30
C LEU A 80 -0.07 1.19 7.54
N HIS A 81 0.69 1.08 6.44
CA HIS A 81 0.82 -0.17 5.69
C HIS A 81 1.50 -1.25 6.52
N ARG A 82 2.61 -0.91 7.20
CA ARG A 82 3.32 -1.83 8.11
C ARG A 82 2.41 -2.36 9.21
N TYR A 83 1.55 -1.51 9.75
CA TYR A 83 0.53 -1.88 10.73
C TYR A 83 -0.56 -2.77 10.12
N ALA A 84 -1.21 -2.30 9.05
CA ALA A 84 -2.33 -2.97 8.41
C ALA A 84 -1.93 -4.36 7.91
N SER A 85 -0.79 -4.47 7.22
CA SER A 85 -0.25 -5.75 6.74
C SER A 85 -0.09 -6.76 7.86
N ARG A 86 0.60 -6.37 8.94
CA ARG A 86 0.79 -7.20 10.15
C ARG A 86 -0.51 -7.53 10.86
N MET A 87 -1.49 -6.64 10.81
CA MET A 87 -2.81 -6.90 11.36
C MET A 87 -3.57 -7.97 10.58
N VAL A 88 -3.46 -8.03 9.25
CA VAL A 88 -4.31 -8.93 8.43
C VAL A 88 -3.61 -10.13 7.84
N GLY A 89 -2.29 -10.18 7.90
CA GLY A 89 -1.54 -11.31 7.37
C GLY A 89 -1.18 -11.19 5.91
N SER A 90 -1.27 -9.99 5.31
CA SER A 90 -0.95 -9.76 3.90
C SER A 90 -0.49 -8.33 3.64
N VAL A 91 0.63 -8.13 2.94
CA VAL A 91 1.11 -6.83 2.45
C VAL A 91 0.24 -6.29 1.33
N ILE A 92 -0.38 -7.17 0.53
CA ILE A 92 -1.32 -6.78 -0.53
C ILE A 92 -2.62 -6.27 0.10
N ASP A 93 -3.26 -7.09 0.95
CA ASP A 93 -4.50 -6.70 1.62
C ASP A 93 -4.26 -5.55 2.62
N GLY A 94 -3.05 -5.44 3.17
CA GLY A 94 -2.63 -4.32 4.01
C GLY A 94 -2.69 -2.97 3.28
N GLU A 95 -2.31 -2.93 2.00
CA GLU A 95 -2.44 -1.74 1.16
C GLU A 95 -3.91 -1.38 0.91
N ASP A 96 -4.78 -2.38 0.68
CA ASP A 96 -6.22 -2.15 0.52
C ASP A 96 -6.84 -1.51 1.78
N ILE A 97 -6.42 -1.94 2.96
CA ILE A 97 -6.85 -1.35 4.24
C ILE A 97 -6.38 0.09 4.39
N VAL A 98 -5.13 0.39 4.00
CA VAL A 98 -4.63 1.77 4.01
C VAL A 98 -5.45 2.65 3.08
N GLN A 99 -5.75 2.18 1.88
CA GLN A 99 -6.59 2.93 0.94
C GLN A 99 -8.01 3.15 1.47
N GLU A 100 -8.63 2.13 2.05
CA GLU A 100 -9.95 2.27 2.70
C GLU A 100 -9.91 3.29 3.85
N ALA A 101 -8.86 3.24 4.69
CA ALA A 101 -8.70 4.15 5.81
C ALA A 101 -8.50 5.60 5.35
N LEU A 102 -7.68 5.82 4.31
CA LEU A 102 -7.49 7.14 3.73
C LEU A 102 -8.77 7.67 3.09
N ALA A 103 -9.53 6.84 2.37
CA ALA A 103 -10.81 7.23 1.79
C ALA A 103 -11.80 7.67 2.88
N LYS A 104 -11.92 6.90 3.98
CA LYS A 104 -12.72 7.27 5.14
C LYS A 104 -12.23 8.58 5.78
N GLY A 105 -10.92 8.76 5.89
CA GLY A 105 -10.31 10.00 6.38
C GLY A 105 -10.70 11.21 5.53
N PHE A 106 -10.52 11.15 4.21
CA PHE A 106 -10.92 12.23 3.30
C PHE A 106 -12.41 12.57 3.39
N VAL A 107 -13.28 11.56 3.51
CA VAL A 107 -14.73 11.77 3.70
C VAL A 107 -15.01 12.48 5.04
N ALA A 108 -14.37 12.07 6.12
CA ALA A 108 -14.53 12.68 7.44
C ALA A 108 -14.06 14.14 7.47
N ILE A 109 -12.88 14.44 6.90
CA ILE A 109 -12.37 15.82 6.78
C ILE A 109 -13.33 16.70 5.96
N ARG A 110 -13.89 16.16 4.86
CA ARG A 110 -14.90 16.87 4.06
C ARG A 110 -16.18 17.15 4.84
N ASN A 111 -16.55 16.28 5.78
CA ASN A 111 -17.70 16.46 6.65
C ASN A 111 -17.43 17.42 7.83
N GLY A 112 -16.17 17.82 8.04
CA GLY A 112 -15.77 18.75 9.10
C GLY A 112 -15.14 18.09 10.33
N ASP A 113 -14.96 16.77 10.33
CA ASP A 113 -14.43 16.00 11.46
C ASP A 113 -12.89 16.05 11.49
N MET A 114 -12.33 17.23 11.80
CA MET A 114 -10.88 17.41 11.91
C MET A 114 -10.39 16.90 13.27
N PRO A 115 -9.45 15.94 13.32
CA PRO A 115 -8.84 15.52 14.58
C PRO A 115 -7.81 16.54 15.06
N ASP A 116 -7.58 16.58 16.38
CA ASP A 116 -6.47 17.36 16.96
C ASP A 116 -5.10 16.78 16.56
N LYS A 117 -5.02 15.45 16.45
CA LYS A 117 -3.83 14.70 16.01
C LYS A 117 -4.19 13.74 14.87
N THR A 118 -3.63 13.96 13.68
CA THR A 118 -3.90 13.13 12.50
C THR A 118 -3.43 11.68 12.68
N GLU A 119 -2.26 11.45 13.28
CA GLU A 119 -1.65 10.11 13.37
C GLU A 119 -2.49 9.13 14.19
N PRO A 120 -2.80 9.36 15.49
CA PRO A 120 -3.61 8.43 16.27
C PRO A 120 -5.00 8.19 15.68
N TRP A 121 -5.62 9.25 15.14
CA TRP A 121 -6.92 9.18 14.50
C TRP A 121 -6.93 8.29 13.24
N LEU A 122 -5.94 8.47 12.36
CA LEU A 122 -5.85 7.68 11.13
C LEU A 122 -5.47 6.22 11.42
N PHE A 123 -4.62 5.98 12.41
CA PHE A 123 -4.34 4.62 12.91
C PHE A 123 -5.60 3.93 13.44
N ARG A 124 -6.49 4.66 14.12
CA ARG A 124 -7.77 4.11 14.58
C ARG A 124 -8.68 3.73 13.43
N ILE A 125 -8.80 4.57 12.40
CA ILE A 125 -9.57 4.25 11.19
C ILE A 125 -9.00 2.99 10.53
N ALA A 126 -7.67 2.90 10.40
CA ALA A 126 -6.99 1.74 9.84
C ALA A 126 -7.18 0.48 10.69
N HIS A 127 -7.13 0.59 12.02
CA HIS A 127 -7.41 -0.52 12.95
C HIS A 127 -8.82 -1.07 12.74
N ASN A 128 -9.82 -0.20 12.71
CA ASN A 128 -11.21 -0.60 12.51
C ASN A 128 -11.42 -1.25 11.13
N ALA A 129 -10.83 -0.69 10.07
CA ALA A 129 -10.86 -1.27 8.73
C ALA A 129 -10.20 -2.68 8.70
N ALA A 130 -9.07 -2.87 9.39
CA ALA A 130 -8.43 -4.17 9.52
C ALA A 130 -9.29 -5.19 10.28
N LEU A 131 -9.94 -4.78 11.38
CA LEU A 131 -10.86 -5.65 12.11
C LEU A 131 -12.08 -6.04 11.26
N ASP A 132 -12.64 -5.10 10.51
CA ASP A 132 -13.75 -5.36 9.60
C ASP A 132 -13.36 -6.32 8.47
N PHE A 133 -12.16 -6.15 7.92
CA PHE A 133 -11.57 -7.07 6.96
C PHE A 133 -11.45 -8.49 7.55
N LEU A 134 -10.90 -8.61 8.76
CA LEU A 134 -10.77 -9.90 9.46
C LEU A 134 -12.13 -10.55 9.73
N ARG A 135 -13.14 -9.78 10.16
CA ARG A 135 -14.51 -10.26 10.36
C ARG A 135 -15.14 -10.75 9.06
N LYS A 136 -14.96 -10.02 7.95
CA LYS A 136 -15.41 -10.44 6.61
C LYS A 136 -14.74 -11.75 6.21
N ARG A 137 -13.41 -11.83 6.35
CA ARG A 137 -12.63 -13.03 6.03
C ARG A 137 -13.04 -14.23 6.88
N ALA A 138 -13.28 -14.03 8.18
CA ALA A 138 -13.76 -15.08 9.09
C ALA A 138 -15.16 -15.57 8.69
N ARG A 139 -16.07 -14.70 8.23
CA ARG A 139 -17.37 -15.15 7.69
C ARG A 139 -17.23 -15.96 6.41
N SER A 140 -16.30 -15.58 5.53
CA SER A 140 -16.00 -16.35 4.30
C SER A 140 -15.35 -17.69 4.63
N ARG A 141 -14.49 -17.74 5.67
CA ARG A 141 -13.78 -18.94 6.13
C ARG A 141 -14.56 -19.82 7.09
N GLY A 142 -15.56 -19.30 7.80
CA GLY A 142 -16.40 -19.99 8.78
C GLY A 142 -17.27 -21.13 8.21
N ARG A 143 -16.96 -21.58 7.00
CA ARG A 143 -17.28 -22.91 6.48
C ARG A 143 -16.24 -23.97 6.89
N GLU A 144 -15.13 -23.60 7.54
CA GLU A 144 -14.05 -24.49 8.02
C GLU A 144 -13.46 -23.97 9.36
N SER A 145 -13.29 -24.87 10.33
CA SER A 145 -13.27 -24.72 11.80
C SER A 145 -12.21 -23.84 12.48
N GLU A 146 -12.53 -23.45 13.72
CA GLU A 146 -11.81 -22.63 14.71
C GLU A 146 -11.12 -23.49 15.80
N VAL A 147 -9.98 -23.02 16.36
CA VAL A 147 -9.47 -23.45 17.68
C VAL A 147 -8.80 -22.26 18.39
N GLU A 148 -9.19 -22.05 19.65
CA GLU A 148 -8.67 -21.06 20.60
C GLU A 148 -7.95 -21.79 21.75
N LEU A 149 -6.89 -21.20 22.33
CA LEU A 149 -6.27 -21.67 23.58
C LEU A 149 -5.62 -20.51 24.36
N ASP A 150 -6.00 -20.40 25.63
CA ASP A 150 -5.47 -19.49 26.65
C ASP A 150 -4.36 -20.19 27.47
N MET A 151 -3.44 -19.44 28.11
CA MET A 151 -2.62 -19.83 29.30
C MET A 151 -1.59 -18.75 29.72
N ILE A 152 -1.40 -18.62 31.05
CA ILE A 152 -0.79 -17.55 31.87
C ILE A 152 0.78 -17.55 31.98
N ALA A 153 1.35 -16.32 32.12
CA ALA A 153 2.62 -15.77 32.72
C ALA A 153 4.05 -16.21 32.31
N ASP A 154 4.99 -15.26 32.03
CA ASP A 154 6.04 -14.69 32.94
C ASP A 154 7.03 -13.74 32.16
N GLU A 155 7.69 -12.81 32.90
CA GLU A 155 8.33 -11.56 32.48
C GLU A 155 9.77 -11.66 31.93
N ASN A 156 10.04 -11.08 30.73
CA ASN A 156 11.36 -10.53 30.34
C ASN A 156 11.30 -9.53 29.14
N SER A 157 10.97 -8.27 29.43
CA SER A 157 10.46 -7.27 28.45
C SER A 157 11.39 -6.84 27.29
N ALA A 158 12.72 -6.99 27.35
CA ALA A 158 13.61 -6.40 26.32
C ALA A 158 13.91 -7.37 25.15
N LEU A 159 14.18 -8.63 25.46
CA LEU A 159 14.35 -9.68 24.44
C LEU A 159 13.02 -9.97 23.74
N ASP A 160 11.94 -9.97 24.51
CA ASP A 160 10.58 -10.16 23.98
C ASP A 160 10.20 -9.08 22.95
N ALA A 161 10.53 -7.82 23.21
CA ALA A 161 10.24 -6.73 22.27
C ALA A 161 11.01 -6.90 20.96
N ARG A 162 12.27 -7.33 21.02
CA ARG A 162 13.06 -7.59 19.80
C ARG A 162 12.53 -8.79 19.02
N MET A 163 12.22 -9.89 19.71
CA MET A 163 11.61 -11.06 19.08
C MET A 163 10.27 -10.72 18.45
N ALA A 164 9.46 -9.90 19.11
CA ALA A 164 8.18 -9.45 18.60
C ALA A 164 8.31 -8.49 17.40
N ALA A 165 9.33 -7.64 17.39
CA ALA A 165 9.65 -6.77 16.25
C ALA A 165 10.05 -7.57 15.01
N GLU A 166 10.76 -8.69 15.20
CA GLU A 166 11.23 -9.61 14.16
C GLU A 166 10.20 -10.71 13.82
N ALA A 167 9.03 -10.73 14.48
CA ALA A 167 8.00 -11.74 14.25
C ALA A 167 7.50 -11.70 12.79
N SER A 168 7.45 -12.87 12.17
CA SER A 168 6.91 -13.05 10.83
C SER A 168 5.40 -12.76 10.83
N LEU A 169 4.90 -12.47 9.65
CA LEU A 169 3.47 -12.27 9.43
C LEU A 169 2.64 -13.50 9.85
N ALA A 170 3.17 -14.70 9.59
CA ALA A 170 2.54 -15.96 9.97
C ALA A 170 2.47 -16.15 11.50
N GLU A 171 3.53 -15.79 12.22
CA GLU A 171 3.54 -15.84 13.70
C GLU A 171 2.55 -14.83 14.28
N LEU A 172 2.54 -13.59 13.78
CA LEU A 172 1.58 -12.57 14.20
C LEU A 172 0.13 -12.99 13.97
N MET A 173 -0.12 -13.73 12.89
CA MET A 173 -1.45 -14.24 12.55
C MET A 173 -2.00 -15.28 13.52
N GLN A 174 -1.16 -15.88 14.37
CA GLN A 174 -1.59 -16.80 15.42
C GLN A 174 -2.05 -16.10 16.70
N LEU A 175 -1.76 -14.80 16.86
CA LEU A 175 -2.23 -14.04 18.01
C LEU A 175 -3.70 -13.62 17.86
N PRO A 176 -4.48 -13.58 18.95
CA PRO A 176 -5.74 -12.86 18.98
C PRO A 176 -5.57 -11.39 18.55
N PRO A 177 -6.54 -10.78 17.85
CA PRO A 177 -6.40 -9.42 17.29
C PRO A 177 -6.00 -8.35 18.31
N ALA A 178 -6.51 -8.44 19.55
CA ALA A 178 -6.20 -7.50 20.62
C ALA A 178 -4.74 -7.59 21.12
N GLN A 179 -4.14 -8.78 21.07
CA GLN A 179 -2.72 -8.95 21.41
C GLN A 179 -1.83 -8.54 20.23
N ARG A 180 -2.26 -8.89 19.01
CA ARG A 180 -1.57 -8.53 17.78
C ARG A 180 -1.43 -7.02 17.61
N CYS A 181 -2.51 -6.25 17.79
CA CYS A 181 -2.47 -4.81 17.57
C CYS A 181 -1.53 -4.11 18.56
N THR A 182 -1.52 -4.50 19.84
CA THR A 182 -0.66 -3.90 20.85
C THR A 182 0.82 -4.25 20.62
N VAL A 183 1.11 -5.50 20.26
CA VAL A 183 2.47 -5.91 19.87
C VAL A 183 2.96 -5.11 18.66
N VAL A 184 2.16 -5.00 17.60
CA VAL A 184 2.59 -4.27 16.40
C VAL A 184 2.78 -2.78 16.68
N LEU A 185 1.85 -2.13 17.39
CA LEU A 185 2.00 -0.71 17.71
C LEU A 185 3.20 -0.44 18.62
N LYS A 186 3.44 -1.32 19.61
CA LYS A 186 4.52 -1.14 20.59
C LYS A 186 5.89 -1.56 20.06
N ASP A 187 6.01 -2.80 19.63
CA ASP A 187 7.29 -3.45 19.38
C ASP A 187 7.77 -3.26 17.94
N VAL A 188 6.85 -3.08 16.98
CA VAL A 188 7.20 -2.84 15.57
C VAL A 188 7.24 -1.34 15.25
N LEU A 189 6.28 -0.57 15.75
CA LEU A 189 6.12 0.85 15.42
C LEU A 189 6.61 1.81 16.51
N GLY A 190 6.94 1.32 17.70
CA GLY A 190 7.58 2.12 18.75
C GLY A 190 6.65 3.07 19.52
N HIS A 191 5.32 2.92 19.42
CA HIS A 191 4.39 3.80 20.14
C HIS A 191 4.52 3.66 21.66
N SER A 192 4.22 4.73 22.38
CA SER A 192 4.06 4.71 23.83
C SER A 192 2.77 3.97 24.23
N LEU A 193 2.66 3.55 25.49
CA LEU A 193 1.42 2.90 25.96
C LEU A 193 0.23 3.85 25.92
N GLU A 194 0.46 5.13 26.21
CA GLU A 194 -0.53 6.20 26.14
C GLU A 194 -1.01 6.40 24.69
N GLU A 195 -0.10 6.48 23.72
CA GLU A 195 -0.45 6.59 22.29
C GLU A 195 -1.25 5.37 21.81
N ILE A 196 -0.92 4.18 22.30
CA ILE A 196 -1.68 2.96 21.98
C ILE A 196 -3.09 3.02 22.59
N GLY A 197 -3.21 3.51 23.83
CA GLY A 197 -4.50 3.74 24.48
C GLY A 197 -5.36 4.75 23.71
N GLU A 198 -4.76 5.84 23.24
CA GLU A 198 -5.40 6.81 22.34
C GLU A 198 -5.86 6.14 21.04
N ILE A 199 -5.00 5.38 20.35
CA ILE A 199 -5.33 4.73 19.07
C ILE A 199 -6.47 3.71 19.24
N LEU A 200 -6.36 2.83 20.23
CA LEU A 200 -7.27 1.70 20.43
C LEU A 200 -8.51 2.03 21.27
N GLU A 201 -8.62 3.26 21.78
CA GLU A 201 -9.69 3.71 22.68
C GLU A 201 -9.87 2.78 23.88
N THR A 202 -8.75 2.44 24.54
CA THR A 202 -8.70 1.51 25.66
C THR A 202 -7.77 1.99 26.78
N SER A 203 -7.85 1.37 27.95
CA SER A 203 -7.03 1.76 29.10
C SER A 203 -5.59 1.26 28.99
N ASP A 204 -4.63 1.99 29.55
CA ASP A 204 -3.24 1.56 29.69
C ASP A 204 -3.10 0.18 30.32
N THR A 205 -3.99 -0.16 31.28
CA THR A 205 -4.02 -1.47 31.91
C THR A 205 -4.38 -2.58 30.92
N ALA A 206 -5.36 -2.34 30.05
CA ALA A 206 -5.74 -3.27 28.99
C ALA A 206 -4.63 -3.41 27.95
N VAL A 207 -3.99 -2.30 27.55
CA VAL A 207 -2.84 -2.30 26.64
C VAL A 207 -1.69 -3.13 27.21
N LYS A 208 -1.28 -2.88 28.46
CA LYS A 208 -0.19 -3.61 29.13
C LYS A 208 -0.48 -5.10 29.20
N GLY A 209 -1.70 -5.48 29.61
CA GLY A 209 -2.08 -6.88 29.71
C GLY A 209 -2.09 -7.59 28.35
N ALA A 210 -2.62 -6.95 27.31
CA ALA A 210 -2.64 -7.51 25.96
C ALA A 210 -1.24 -7.64 25.35
N LEU A 211 -0.38 -6.63 25.56
CA LEU A 211 1.01 -6.65 25.11
C LEU A 211 1.80 -7.79 25.76
N GLN A 212 1.65 -7.96 27.09
CA GLN A 212 2.32 -9.03 27.82
C GLN A 212 1.93 -10.40 27.27
N ARG A 213 0.61 -10.66 27.15
CA ARG A 213 0.11 -11.94 26.59
C ARG A 213 0.56 -12.16 25.15
N GLY A 214 0.63 -11.10 24.35
CA GLY A 214 1.09 -11.20 22.98
C GLY A 214 2.57 -11.59 22.87
N ARG A 215 3.43 -10.97 23.67
CA ARG A 215 4.85 -11.33 23.76
C ARG A 215 5.06 -12.76 24.24
N ASP A 216 4.32 -13.18 25.26
CA ASP A 216 4.39 -14.54 25.78
C ASP A 216 3.94 -15.57 24.72
N SER A 217 2.91 -15.25 23.93
CA SER A 217 2.45 -16.10 22.83
C SER A 217 3.50 -16.23 21.72
N LEU A 218 4.12 -15.11 21.31
CA LEU A 218 5.19 -15.12 20.31
C LEU A 218 6.42 -15.90 20.80
N ARG A 219 6.76 -15.81 22.10
CA ARG A 219 7.84 -16.60 22.70
C ARG A 219 7.59 -18.09 22.57
N LYS A 220 6.36 -18.53 22.84
CA LYS A 220 5.94 -19.95 22.69
C LYS A 220 6.02 -20.41 21.23
N LEU A 221 5.61 -19.56 20.29
CA LEU A 221 5.68 -19.87 18.86
C LEU A 221 7.12 -19.96 18.34
N ALA A 222 8.01 -19.07 18.79
CA ALA A 222 9.42 -19.08 18.41
C ALA A 222 10.16 -20.34 18.91
N ALA A 223 9.70 -20.93 20.02
CA ALA A 223 10.24 -22.18 20.57
C ALA A 223 9.72 -23.43 19.85
N ALA A 224 8.63 -23.33 19.07
CA ALA A 224 8.06 -24.46 18.35
C ALA A 224 8.83 -24.72 17.03
N PRO A 225 8.98 -26.00 16.60
CA PRO A 225 9.57 -26.31 15.30
C PRO A 225 8.80 -25.65 14.16
N ARG A 226 9.49 -24.84 13.35
CA ARG A 226 8.90 -24.20 12.16
C ARG A 226 8.66 -25.25 11.09
N ILE A 227 7.41 -25.65 10.91
CA ILE A 227 6.97 -26.37 9.71
C ILE A 227 6.68 -25.32 8.65
N ALA A 228 7.48 -25.28 7.59
CA ALA A 228 7.19 -24.43 6.45
C ALA A 228 5.82 -24.86 5.88
N PRO A 229 4.85 -23.94 5.76
CA PRO A 229 3.59 -24.28 5.12
C PRO A 229 3.87 -24.80 3.71
N PRO A 230 3.12 -25.81 3.23
CA PRO A 230 3.25 -26.28 1.87
C PRO A 230 3.07 -25.09 0.93
N ARG A 231 4.04 -24.88 0.02
CA ARG A 231 3.90 -23.86 -1.01
C ARG A 231 2.67 -24.24 -1.84
N PRO A 232 1.70 -23.32 -2.03
CA PRO A 232 0.56 -23.63 -2.88
C PRO A 232 1.07 -24.05 -4.26
N ALA A 233 0.55 -25.16 -4.77
CA ALA A 233 0.81 -25.57 -6.14
C ALA A 233 0.17 -24.53 -7.07
N LEU A 234 0.99 -23.85 -7.85
CA LEU A 234 0.53 -22.85 -8.80
C LEU A 234 -0.18 -23.53 -9.96
N ASP A 235 -1.16 -22.86 -10.55
CA ASP A 235 -1.65 -23.24 -11.87
C ASP A 235 -0.49 -23.08 -12.88
N PRO A 236 -0.02 -24.17 -13.52
CA PRO A 236 1.03 -24.08 -14.52
C PRO A 236 0.67 -23.15 -15.69
N GLN A 237 -0.63 -22.93 -15.96
CA GLN A 237 -1.09 -22.03 -17.00
C GLN A 237 -0.84 -20.56 -16.66
N ASP A 238 -1.08 -20.15 -15.41
CA ASP A 238 -0.87 -18.77 -14.98
C ASP A 238 0.62 -18.40 -15.00
N MET A 239 1.48 -19.31 -14.57
CA MET A 239 2.93 -19.10 -14.63
C MET A 239 3.45 -19.01 -16.07
N ARG A 240 2.90 -19.80 -17.00
CA ARG A 240 3.25 -19.66 -18.43
C ARG A 240 2.84 -18.31 -18.99
N ARG A 241 1.59 -17.88 -18.75
CA ARG A 241 1.10 -16.56 -19.20
C ARG A 241 1.93 -15.41 -18.63
N LEU A 242 2.32 -15.52 -17.36
CA LEU A 242 3.19 -14.54 -16.70
C LEU A 242 4.59 -14.53 -17.33
N GLY A 243 5.14 -15.71 -17.67
CA GLY A 243 6.39 -15.84 -18.41
C GLY A 243 6.33 -15.18 -19.79
N ASP A 244 5.26 -15.42 -20.55
CA ASP A 244 5.04 -14.81 -21.86
C ASP A 244 4.94 -13.29 -21.77
N TYR A 245 4.22 -12.78 -20.77
CA TYR A 245 4.15 -11.34 -20.47
C TYR A 245 5.55 -10.77 -20.19
N VAL A 246 6.31 -11.40 -19.30
CA VAL A 246 7.66 -10.95 -18.91
C VAL A 246 8.61 -10.96 -20.09
N ALA A 247 8.55 -12.00 -20.93
CA ALA A 247 9.35 -12.11 -22.14
C ALA A 247 9.04 -10.97 -23.13
N ALA A 248 7.75 -10.74 -23.42
CA ALA A 248 7.32 -9.64 -24.29
C ALA A 248 7.70 -8.27 -23.73
N PHE A 249 7.53 -8.06 -22.42
CA PHE A 249 7.90 -6.79 -21.76
C PHE A 249 9.41 -6.52 -21.85
N ASN A 250 10.25 -7.50 -21.51
CA ASN A 250 11.70 -7.36 -21.57
C ASN A 250 12.20 -7.19 -23.02
N ALA A 251 11.54 -7.81 -24.00
CA ALA A 251 11.77 -7.60 -25.43
C ALA A 251 11.26 -6.24 -25.94
N ARG A 252 10.55 -5.48 -25.09
CA ARG A 252 9.87 -4.20 -25.41
C ARG A 252 8.83 -4.35 -26.53
N ASP A 253 8.24 -5.54 -26.65
CA ASP A 253 7.13 -5.83 -27.53
C ASP A 253 5.81 -5.42 -26.86
N PHE A 254 5.60 -4.11 -26.78
CA PHE A 254 4.40 -3.54 -26.16
C PHE A 254 3.13 -3.75 -27.01
N ASP A 255 3.27 -4.04 -28.31
CA ASP A 255 2.13 -4.33 -29.17
C ASP A 255 1.53 -5.70 -28.84
N THR A 256 2.37 -6.71 -28.61
CA THR A 256 1.91 -8.00 -28.07
C THR A 256 1.20 -7.83 -26.73
N LEU A 257 1.76 -7.04 -25.81
CA LEU A 257 1.14 -6.80 -24.49
C LEU A 257 -0.20 -6.07 -24.60
N ARG A 258 -0.30 -5.03 -25.44
CA ARG A 258 -1.58 -4.36 -25.74
C ARG A 258 -2.59 -5.34 -26.34
N GLY A 259 -2.10 -6.27 -27.17
CA GLY A 259 -2.88 -7.36 -27.75
C GLY A 259 -3.45 -8.32 -26.70
N LEU A 260 -2.88 -8.42 -25.50
CA LEU A 260 -3.36 -9.29 -24.41
C LEU A 260 -4.39 -8.61 -23.49
N LEU A 261 -4.53 -7.29 -23.53
CA LEU A 261 -5.48 -6.55 -22.70
C LEU A 261 -6.93 -6.90 -23.04
N ALA A 262 -7.75 -7.10 -22.00
CA ALA A 262 -9.21 -7.07 -22.10
C ALA A 262 -9.69 -5.64 -22.44
N GLU A 263 -10.90 -5.51 -22.99
CA GLU A 263 -11.44 -4.19 -23.35
C GLU A 263 -11.72 -3.33 -22.12
N ASP A 264 -12.18 -3.95 -21.04
CA ASP A 264 -12.50 -3.36 -19.73
C ASP A 264 -11.38 -3.52 -18.70
N VAL A 265 -10.14 -3.72 -19.16
CA VAL A 265 -8.96 -3.91 -18.30
C VAL A 265 -8.83 -2.76 -17.28
N LYS A 266 -8.48 -3.12 -16.04
CA LYS A 266 -8.25 -2.18 -14.95
C LYS A 266 -6.77 -2.03 -14.68
N LEU A 267 -6.32 -0.79 -14.51
CA LEU A 267 -4.98 -0.46 -14.07
C LEU A 267 -5.03 0.24 -12.72
N GLU A 268 -4.34 -0.32 -11.75
CA GLU A 268 -4.01 0.36 -10.51
C GLU A 268 -2.49 0.57 -10.42
N LEU A 269 -2.07 1.83 -10.57
CA LEU A 269 -0.77 2.28 -10.08
C LEU A 269 -0.95 2.60 -8.61
N VAL A 270 -0.60 1.66 -7.74
CA VAL A 270 -0.86 1.72 -6.31
C VAL A 270 -0.32 3.03 -5.73
N ASN A 271 -1.10 3.68 -4.87
CA ASN A 271 -0.78 4.99 -4.29
C ASN A 271 -0.58 6.13 -5.31
N ARG A 272 -1.04 5.97 -6.57
CA ARG A 272 -0.88 7.00 -7.59
C ARG A 272 -2.10 7.24 -8.46
N LEU A 273 -2.66 6.20 -9.06
CA LEU A 273 -3.72 6.34 -10.07
C LEU A 273 -4.50 5.04 -10.22
N ARG A 274 -5.80 5.18 -10.52
CA ARG A 274 -6.63 4.12 -11.10
C ARG A 274 -7.15 4.56 -12.45
N ALA A 275 -7.19 3.64 -13.40
CA ALA A 275 -7.73 3.87 -14.73
C ALA A 275 -8.33 2.57 -15.26
N ASP A 276 -9.29 2.70 -16.16
CA ASP A 276 -10.00 1.59 -16.78
C ASP A 276 -9.98 1.75 -18.30
N GLY A 277 -10.11 0.62 -18.99
CA GLY A 277 -10.26 0.57 -20.43
C GLY A 277 -8.95 0.44 -21.19
N LYS A 278 -8.98 -0.35 -22.25
CA LYS A 278 -7.82 -0.71 -23.07
C LYS A 278 -7.08 0.47 -23.69
N GLU A 279 -7.78 1.54 -24.05
CA GLU A 279 -7.16 2.75 -24.63
C GLU A 279 -6.20 3.41 -23.63
N TYR A 280 -6.66 3.64 -22.40
CA TYR A 280 -5.82 4.25 -21.37
C TYR A 280 -4.70 3.31 -20.93
N VAL A 281 -5.03 2.04 -20.66
CA VAL A 281 -4.06 1.04 -20.18
C VAL A 281 -3.04 0.69 -21.27
N GLY A 282 -3.40 0.79 -22.56
CA GLY A 282 -2.44 0.63 -23.65
C GLY A 282 -1.31 1.67 -23.65
N ASN A 283 -1.59 2.88 -23.14
CA ASN A 283 -0.61 3.96 -23.00
C ASN A 283 0.29 3.81 -21.77
N TYR A 284 -0.08 2.98 -20.79
CA TYR A 284 0.74 2.69 -19.61
C TYR A 284 2.09 2.08 -20.00
N PHE A 285 2.12 1.15 -20.97
CA PHE A 285 3.36 0.57 -21.49
C PHE A 285 4.31 1.60 -22.12
N GLY A 286 3.76 2.65 -22.74
CA GLY A 286 4.56 3.73 -23.32
C GLY A 286 5.42 4.46 -22.28
N ARG A 287 4.98 4.52 -21.02
CA ARG A 287 5.76 5.15 -19.93
C ARG A 287 7.04 4.39 -19.60
N TYR A 288 7.08 3.08 -19.83
CA TYR A 288 8.31 2.28 -19.69
C TYR A 288 9.23 2.38 -20.91
N ALA A 289 8.70 2.83 -22.06
CA ALA A 289 9.52 2.99 -23.25
C ALA A 289 10.60 4.07 -23.04
N ASP A 290 10.33 5.06 -22.21
CA ASP A 290 11.25 6.18 -21.97
C ASP A 290 12.41 5.84 -21.02
N GLU A 291 12.40 4.66 -20.38
CA GLU A 291 13.38 4.25 -19.37
C GLU A 291 13.98 2.86 -19.67
N THR A 292 15.30 2.73 -19.51
CA THR A 292 16.06 1.50 -19.86
C THR A 292 16.50 0.69 -18.64
N HIS A 293 15.94 0.95 -17.46
CA HIS A 293 16.44 0.44 -16.18
C HIS A 293 15.45 -0.48 -15.45
N TRP A 294 14.58 -1.16 -16.17
CA TRP A 294 13.64 -2.12 -15.61
C TRP A 294 13.93 -3.51 -16.17
N HIS A 295 14.08 -4.49 -15.30
CA HIS A 295 14.16 -5.91 -15.67
C HIS A 295 13.08 -6.67 -14.92
N PHE A 296 12.24 -7.37 -15.66
CA PHE A 296 11.11 -8.11 -15.12
C PHE A 296 11.49 -9.58 -15.00
N THR A 297 11.19 -10.19 -13.86
CA THR A 297 11.29 -11.64 -13.64
C THR A 297 9.98 -12.17 -13.08
N THR A 298 9.73 -13.47 -13.25
CA THR A 298 8.57 -14.11 -12.61
C THR A 298 8.91 -14.53 -11.19
N GLY A 299 7.91 -14.55 -10.33
CA GLY A 299 8.09 -14.97 -8.95
C GLY A 299 6.78 -15.10 -8.20
N LEU A 300 6.91 -15.16 -6.89
CA LEU A 300 5.79 -15.28 -5.97
C LEU A 300 5.80 -14.15 -4.95
N VAL A 301 4.61 -13.61 -4.69
CA VAL A 301 4.32 -12.69 -3.58
C VAL A 301 3.13 -13.27 -2.84
N GLU A 302 3.34 -13.68 -1.58
CA GLU A 302 2.30 -14.29 -0.73
C GLU A 302 1.62 -15.51 -1.36
N GLY A 303 2.40 -16.30 -2.11
CA GLY A 303 1.91 -17.48 -2.84
C GLY A 303 1.15 -17.16 -4.14
N ARG A 304 1.04 -15.89 -4.53
CA ARG A 304 0.42 -15.46 -5.79
C ARG A 304 1.49 -15.25 -6.87
N PRO A 305 1.26 -15.67 -8.12
CA PRO A 305 2.11 -15.30 -9.25
C PRO A 305 2.28 -13.79 -9.33
N ALA A 306 3.52 -13.31 -9.42
CA ALA A 306 3.85 -11.91 -9.44
C ALA A 306 5.03 -11.65 -10.38
N ILE A 307 5.04 -10.47 -10.98
CA ILE A 307 6.21 -9.96 -11.69
C ILE A 307 7.07 -9.22 -10.68
N LEU A 308 8.33 -9.61 -10.54
CA LEU A 308 9.31 -8.94 -9.72
C LEU A 308 10.11 -7.99 -10.58
N VAL A 309 10.25 -6.73 -10.14
CA VAL A 309 10.96 -5.71 -10.91
C VAL A 309 12.27 -5.36 -10.24
N THR A 310 13.37 -5.62 -10.94
CA THR A 310 14.73 -5.25 -10.53
C THR A 310 15.28 -4.16 -11.45
N SER A 311 16.33 -3.48 -11.01
CA SER A 311 17.06 -2.56 -11.87
C SER A 311 18.23 -3.31 -12.55
N PRO A 312 18.36 -3.28 -13.90
CA PRO A 312 19.38 -3.98 -14.68
C PRO A 312 20.80 -3.60 -14.31
N ASP A 313 21.02 -2.42 -13.74
CA ASP A 313 22.32 -1.96 -13.28
C ASP A 313 22.79 -2.69 -12.02
N ARG A 314 21.89 -3.40 -11.31
CA ARG A 314 22.16 -4.13 -10.07
C ARG A 314 21.24 -5.36 -9.91
N PRO A 315 21.41 -6.41 -10.74
CA PRO A 315 20.57 -7.61 -10.70
C PRO A 315 20.69 -8.41 -9.38
N GLU A 316 21.80 -8.25 -8.65
CA GLU A 316 22.00 -8.87 -7.33
C GLU A 316 21.20 -8.20 -6.19
N ARG A 317 20.51 -7.09 -6.46
CA ARG A 317 19.64 -6.45 -5.46
C ARG A 317 18.27 -7.13 -5.40
N PRO A 318 17.63 -7.13 -4.21
CA PRO A 318 16.25 -7.58 -4.12
C PRO A 318 15.34 -6.74 -5.04
N PRO A 319 14.21 -7.31 -5.49
CA PRO A 319 13.20 -6.58 -6.26
C PRO A 319 12.83 -5.26 -5.58
N ARG A 320 12.62 -4.21 -6.38
CA ARG A 320 12.24 -2.89 -5.89
C ARG A 320 10.76 -2.79 -5.58
N TYR A 321 9.96 -3.47 -6.38
CA TYR A 321 8.52 -3.60 -6.25
C TYR A 321 8.07 -4.83 -7.07
N PHE A 322 6.78 -5.11 -7.03
CA PHE A 322 6.17 -6.17 -7.83
C PHE A 322 4.92 -5.67 -8.57
N ILE A 323 4.48 -6.44 -9.55
CA ILE A 323 3.25 -6.23 -10.29
C ILE A 323 2.42 -7.51 -10.20
N LEU A 324 1.14 -7.37 -9.93
CA LEU A 324 0.17 -8.47 -10.01
C LEU A 324 -0.64 -8.31 -11.30
N ILE A 325 -0.90 -9.43 -11.95
CA ILE A 325 -1.68 -9.50 -13.18
C ILE A 325 -2.88 -10.41 -12.94
N ASP A 326 -4.06 -9.87 -13.14
CA ASP A 326 -5.30 -10.63 -13.11
C ASP A 326 -5.67 -11.07 -14.53
N TRP A 327 -5.89 -12.36 -14.70
CA TRP A 327 -6.25 -12.96 -15.98
C TRP A 327 -7.71 -13.39 -15.98
N GLU A 328 -8.42 -13.07 -17.06
CA GLU A 328 -9.79 -13.54 -17.29
C GLU A 328 -9.91 -13.98 -18.74
N ASN A 329 -10.40 -15.20 -18.98
CA ASN A 329 -10.58 -15.76 -20.33
C ASN A 329 -9.33 -15.66 -21.24
N GLY A 330 -8.13 -15.76 -20.65
CA GLY A 330 -6.86 -15.65 -21.37
C GLY A 330 -6.45 -14.22 -21.76
N ARG A 331 -7.16 -13.21 -21.27
CA ARG A 331 -6.84 -11.78 -21.41
C ARG A 331 -6.44 -11.19 -20.07
N ILE A 332 -5.70 -10.10 -20.10
CA ILE A 332 -5.35 -9.31 -18.91
C ILE A 332 -6.56 -8.46 -18.54
N ALA A 333 -7.21 -8.81 -17.43
CA ALA A 333 -8.35 -8.09 -16.87
C ALA A 333 -7.91 -7.03 -15.86
N GLY A 334 -6.76 -7.24 -15.20
CA GLY A 334 -6.25 -6.31 -14.19
C GLY A 334 -4.72 -6.24 -14.18
N ILE A 335 -4.20 -5.05 -13.97
CA ILE A 335 -2.79 -4.79 -13.70
C ILE A 335 -2.71 -3.97 -12.41
N ARG A 336 -2.05 -4.53 -11.40
CA ARG A 336 -1.79 -3.85 -10.13
C ARG A 336 -0.30 -3.67 -9.94
N ASP A 337 0.18 -2.44 -10.12
CA ASP A 337 1.59 -2.08 -10.12
C ASP A 337 1.97 -1.29 -8.86
N PHE A 338 2.93 -1.82 -8.10
CA PHE A 338 3.40 -1.26 -6.83
C PHE A 338 4.59 -0.29 -6.98
N LEU A 339 4.88 0.22 -8.18
CA LEU A 339 5.97 1.17 -8.45
C LEU A 339 6.03 2.38 -7.49
N PHE A 340 4.87 2.92 -7.06
CA PHE A 340 4.79 4.06 -6.12
C PHE A 340 4.44 3.66 -4.68
N ALA A 341 4.58 2.36 -4.39
CA ALA A 341 4.30 1.74 -3.10
C ALA A 341 5.43 0.76 -2.72
N ASP A 342 6.69 1.20 -2.87
CA ASP A 342 7.88 0.40 -2.56
C ASP A 342 7.97 0.01 -1.07
N TYR A 343 7.37 0.78 -0.18
CA TYR A 343 7.21 0.44 1.24
C TYR A 343 6.49 -0.91 1.47
N VAL A 344 5.73 -1.42 0.49
CA VAL A 344 5.06 -2.73 0.56
C VAL A 344 6.08 -3.89 0.56
N MET A 345 7.31 -3.65 0.12
CA MET A 345 8.40 -4.63 0.14
C MET A 345 8.95 -4.88 1.55
N ASP A 346 8.63 -4.03 2.54
CA ASP A 346 9.13 -4.17 3.91
C ASP A 346 8.60 -5.43 4.60
N GLY A 347 9.47 -6.44 4.75
CA GLY A 347 9.13 -7.71 5.40
C GLY A 347 8.43 -8.71 4.48
N LEU A 348 8.50 -8.51 3.16
CA LEU A 348 8.00 -9.44 2.16
C LEU A 348 9.10 -10.44 1.75
N ASP A 349 8.84 -11.73 1.94
CA ASP A 349 9.63 -12.81 1.32
C ASP A 349 9.14 -13.01 -0.12
N CYS A 350 9.94 -12.56 -1.10
CA CYS A 350 9.71 -12.84 -2.52
C CYS A 350 10.72 -13.87 -3.02
N SER A 351 10.24 -14.87 -3.77
CA SER A 351 11.10 -15.85 -4.44
C SER A 351 11.03 -15.64 -5.95
N SER A 352 12.17 -15.35 -6.56
CA SER A 352 12.32 -15.38 -8.02
C SER A 352 12.27 -16.82 -8.53
N GLN A 353 11.58 -17.05 -9.63
CA GLN A 353 11.74 -18.28 -10.41
C GLN A 353 12.46 -17.96 -11.72
N PRO A 354 13.40 -18.81 -12.15
CA PRO A 354 14.14 -18.62 -13.39
C PRO A 354 13.28 -18.77 -14.65
#